data_AF-A0A1G0ZQ78-F1
#
_entry.id   AF-A0A1G0ZQ78-F1
#
_cell.length_a   1.000
_cell.length_b   1.000
_cell.length_c   1.000
_cell.angle_alpha   90.00
_cell.angle_beta   90.00
_cell.angle_gamma   90.00
#
_symmetry.space_group_name_H-M   'P 1'
#
loop_
_entity.id
_entity.type
_entity.pdbx_description
1 polymer ?
#
loop_
_entity_poly.entity_id
_entity_poly.type
_entity_poly.pdbx_seq_one_letter_code
_entity_poly.pdbx_strand_id
1 'polypeptide(L)'
;MNRKTSYLASNLVAPGVGQLMAKKWMLGGILFITGQACALWILWEIIYPWYMIMQDALNDKDINLSIFNLKRLVLAFSLLAITWLISFADLYFMKKK
;
A
#
# COMPACT_ATOMS: atom_id res chain seq x y z
N MET A 1 -22.81 -15.47 -4.53
CA MET A 1 -22.11 -14.44 -3.72
C MET A 1 -22.74 -13.07 -4.00
N ASN A 2 -23.05 -12.27 -2.99
CA ASN A 2 -23.65 -10.95 -3.19
C ASN A 2 -22.62 -10.01 -3.86
N ARG A 3 -23.02 -9.17 -4.82
CA ARG A 3 -22.10 -8.26 -5.56
C ARG A 3 -21.25 -7.41 -4.61
N LYS A 4 -21.83 -6.97 -3.50
CA LYS A 4 -21.15 -6.22 -2.44
C LYS A 4 -20.01 -7.02 -1.78
N THR A 5 -20.23 -8.31 -1.53
CA THR A 5 -19.21 -9.21 -0.98
C THR A 5 -18.06 -9.41 -1.96
N SER A 6 -18.36 -9.51 -3.27
CA SER A 6 -17.32 -9.56 -4.30
C SER A 6 -16.47 -8.29 -4.32
N TYR A 7 -17.08 -7.11 -4.24
CA TYR A 7 -16.33 -5.84 -4.21
C TYR A 7 -15.43 -5.73 -2.98
N LEU A 8 -15.93 -6.13 -1.80
CA LEU A 8 -15.14 -6.15 -0.56
C LEU A 8 -13.99 -7.16 -0.64
N ALA A 9 -14.24 -8.35 -1.19
CA ALA A 9 -13.19 -9.37 -1.39
C ALA A 9 -12.11 -8.87 -2.34
N SER A 10 -12.47 -8.20 -3.43
CA SER A 10 -11.48 -7.59 -4.34
C SER A 10 -10.63 -6.52 -3.67
N ASN A 11 -11.20 -5.77 -2.73
CA ASN A 11 -10.44 -4.81 -1.93
C ASN A 11 -9.48 -5.46 -0.94
N LEU A 12 -9.65 -6.73 -0.54
CA LEU A 12 -8.62 -7.44 0.24
C LEU A 12 -7.34 -7.69 -0.58
N VAL A 13 -7.45 -7.76 -1.90
CA VAL A 13 -6.28 -7.96 -2.78
C VAL A 13 -5.52 -6.65 -2.95
N ALA A 14 -6.23 -5.58 -3.31
CA ALA A 14 -5.64 -4.25 -3.42
C ALA A 14 -6.72 -3.17 -3.17
N PRO A 15 -6.36 -2.07 -2.49
CA PRO A 15 -7.28 -0.96 -2.29
C PRO A 15 -7.77 -0.40 -3.65
N GLY A 16 -9.02 0.01 -3.70
CA GLY A 16 -9.63 0.66 -4.88
C GLY A 16 -10.19 -0.30 -5.92
N VAL A 17 -9.80 -1.58 -5.95
CA VAL A 17 -10.28 -2.55 -6.97
C VAL A 17 -11.78 -2.78 -6.88
N GLY A 18 -12.31 -2.94 -5.68
CA GLY A 18 -13.75 -3.09 -5.46
C GLY A 18 -14.55 -1.85 -5.87
N GLN A 19 -14.00 -0.64 -5.71
CA GLN A 19 -14.61 0.59 -6.23
C GLN A 19 -14.65 0.61 -7.76
N LEU A 20 -13.58 0.17 -8.42
CA LEU A 20 -13.54 0.06 -9.88
C LEU A 20 -14.63 -0.91 -10.36
N MET A 21 -14.78 -2.06 -9.70
CA MET A 21 -15.85 -3.02 -10.00
C MET A 21 -17.26 -2.47 -9.72
N ALA A 22 -17.39 -1.58 -8.74
CA ALA A 22 -18.64 -0.87 -8.43
C ALA A 22 -18.90 0.35 -9.36
N LYS A 23 -18.09 0.53 -10.43
CA LYS A 23 -18.15 1.66 -11.38
C LYS A 23 -17.83 3.03 -10.77
N LYS A 24 -17.21 3.08 -9.58
CA LYS A 24 -16.69 4.30 -8.97
C LYS A 24 -15.26 4.57 -9.46
N TRP A 25 -15.12 4.83 -10.76
CA TRP A 25 -13.82 4.89 -11.46
C TRP A 25 -12.85 5.90 -10.85
N MET A 26 -13.30 7.11 -10.54
CA MET A 26 -12.44 8.18 -10.02
C MET A 26 -11.90 7.82 -8.62
N LEU A 27 -12.79 7.48 -7.68
CA LEU A 27 -12.40 7.11 -6.32
C LEU A 27 -11.56 5.82 -6.31
N GLY A 28 -11.99 4.80 -7.07
CA GLY A 28 -11.26 3.54 -7.19
C GLY A 28 -9.87 3.72 -7.79
N GLY A 29 -9.74 4.56 -8.81
CA GLY A 29 -8.44 4.89 -9.42
C GLY A 29 -7.51 5.60 -8.44
N ILE A 30 -8.00 6.61 -7.71
CA ILE A 30 -7.21 7.31 -6.69
C ILE A 30 -6.72 6.33 -5.61
N LEU A 31 -7.63 5.51 -5.06
CA LEU A 31 -7.29 4.56 -4.00
C LEU A 31 -6.30 3.48 -4.50
N PHE A 32 -6.47 3.02 -5.74
CA PHE A 32 -5.57 2.04 -6.34
C PHE A 32 -4.17 2.61 -6.55
N ILE A 33 -4.06 3.79 -7.18
CA ILE A 33 -2.77 4.45 -7.43
C ILE A 33 -2.07 4.78 -6.12
N THR A 34 -2.78 5.33 -5.13
CA THR A 34 -2.22 5.61 -3.81
C THR A 34 -1.74 4.34 -3.12
N GLY A 35 -2.49 3.24 -3.21
CA GLY A 35 -2.07 1.94 -2.68
C GLY A 35 -0.78 1.43 -3.32
N GLN A 36 -0.69 1.50 -4.65
CA GLN A 36 0.53 1.12 -5.39
C GLN A 36 1.72 2.01 -5.03
N ALA A 37 1.52 3.32 -4.93
CA ALA A 37 2.57 4.26 -4.55
C ALA A 37 3.08 3.99 -3.13
N CYS A 38 2.21 3.70 -2.16
CA CYS A 38 2.61 3.34 -0.81
C CYS A 38 3.38 2.01 -0.79
N ALA A 39 2.94 1.01 -1.57
CA ALA A 39 3.65 -0.27 -1.67
C ALA A 39 5.05 -0.10 -2.27
N LEU A 40 5.19 0.69 -3.34
CA LEU A 40 6.49 1.02 -3.92
C LEU A 40 7.38 1.79 -2.94
N TRP A 41 6.81 2.70 -2.15
CA TRP A 41 7.56 3.43 -1.13
C TRP A 41 8.06 2.48 -0.01
N ILE A 42 7.22 1.56 0.47
CA ILE A 42 7.63 0.53 1.45
C ILE A 42 8.78 -0.31 0.88
N LEU A 43 8.65 -0.77 -0.37
CA LEU A 43 9.71 -1.53 -1.03
C LEU A 43 11.00 -0.73 -1.13
N TRP A 44 10.93 0.56 -1.46
CA TRP A 44 12.10 1.43 -1.53
C TRP A 44 12.80 1.58 -0.16
N GLU A 45 12.03 1.84 0.90
CA GLU A 45 12.57 1.99 2.27
C GLU A 45 13.19 0.69 2.81
N ILE A 46 12.90 -0.47 2.21
CA ILE A 46 13.52 -1.76 2.58
C ILE A 46 14.71 -2.08 1.65
N ILE A 47 14.50 -2.03 0.33
CA ILE A 47 15.51 -2.45 -0.65
C ILE A 47 16.71 -1.51 -0.64
N TYR A 48 16.51 -0.20 -0.50
CA TYR A 48 17.61 0.76 -0.54
C TYR A 48 18.60 0.58 0.62
N PRO A 49 18.18 0.50 1.91
CA PRO A 49 19.09 0.21 3.00
C PRO A 49 19.77 -1.16 2.85
N TRP A 50 19.05 -2.17 2.40
CA TRP A 50 19.63 -3.50 2.15
C TRP A 50 20.74 -3.47 1.10
N TYR A 51 20.50 -2.77 -0.02
CA TYR A 51 21.50 -2.59 -1.06
C TYR A 51 22.74 -1.88 -0.53
N MET A 52 22.57 -0.80 0.25
CA MET A 52 23.68 -0.07 0.85
C MET A 52 24.48 -0.93 1.83
N ILE A 53 23.81 -1.71 2.69
CA ILE A 53 24.46 -2.64 3.63
C ILE A 53 25.28 -3.68 2.87
N MET A 54 24.75 -4.26 1.79
CA MET A 54 25.50 -5.21 0.96
C MET A 54 26.69 -4.54 0.28
N GLN A 55 26.53 -3.31 -0.20
CA GLN A 55 27.61 -2.54 -0.82
C GLN A 55 28.72 -2.21 0.18
N ASP A 56 28.39 -1.81 1.41
CA ASP A 56 29.38 -1.53 2.44
C ASP A 56 30.12 -2.80 2.86
N ALA A 57 29.41 -3.92 3.01
CA ALA A 57 30.00 -5.23 3.31
C ALA A 57 30.95 -5.73 2.20
N LEU A 58 30.63 -5.48 0.92
CA LEU A 58 31.50 -5.84 -0.20
C LEU A 58 32.75 -4.95 -0.32
N ASN A 59 32.72 -3.75 0.27
CA ASN A 59 33.82 -2.80 0.22
C ASN A 59 34.66 -2.79 1.52
N ASP A 60 34.49 -3.80 2.39
CA ASP A 60 35.11 -3.87 3.72
C ASP A 60 34.94 -2.58 4.55
N LYS A 61 33.78 -1.93 4.41
CA LYS A 61 33.41 -0.74 5.20
C LYS A 61 32.60 -1.14 6.42
N ASP A 62 32.67 -0.32 7.45
CA ASP A 62 31.79 -0.44 8.62
C ASP A 62 30.33 -0.33 8.21
N ILE A 63 29.52 -1.30 8.62
CA ILE A 63 28.09 -1.35 8.31
C ILE A 63 27.38 -0.22 9.05
N ASN A 64 26.84 0.74 8.30
CA ASN A 64 26.04 1.81 8.86
C ASN A 64 24.54 1.48 8.87
N LEU A 65 24.02 1.08 10.03
CA LEU A 65 22.60 0.76 10.22
C LEU A 65 21.69 2.00 10.29
N SER A 66 22.24 3.21 10.38
CA SER A 66 21.44 4.46 10.44
C SER A 66 20.75 4.81 9.13
N ILE A 67 21.07 4.09 8.04
CA ILE A 67 20.43 4.23 6.72
C ILE A 67 18.95 3.83 6.78
N PHE A 68 18.56 2.98 7.75
CA PHE A 68 17.17 2.55 7.90
C PHE A 68 16.28 3.63 8.52
N ASN A 69 15.37 4.21 7.73
CA ASN A 69 14.44 5.22 8.21
C ASN A 69 13.11 4.62 8.67
N LEU A 70 13.11 4.07 9.90
CA LEU A 70 11.93 3.41 10.47
C LEU A 70 10.69 4.33 10.53
N LYS A 71 10.88 5.65 10.71
CA LYS A 71 9.77 6.62 10.73
C LYS A 71 9.06 6.69 9.38
N ARG A 72 9.80 6.74 8.28
CA ARG A 72 9.23 6.77 6.92
C ARG A 72 8.54 5.46 6.56
N LEU A 73 9.14 4.33 6.95
CA LEU A 73 8.54 3.02 6.76
C LEU A 73 7.18 2.90 7.47
N VAL A 74 7.13 3.27 8.76
CA VAL A 74 5.89 3.27 9.55
C VAL A 74 4.84 4.21 8.94
N LEU A 75 5.26 5.39 8.46
CA LEU A 75 4.38 6.33 7.78
C LEU A 75 3.78 5.72 6.51
N ALA A 76 4.60 5.07 5.67
CA ALA A 76 4.14 4.45 4.43
C ALA A 76 3.14 3.31 4.69
N PHE A 77 3.39 2.47 5.69
CA PHE A 77 2.42 1.46 6.14
C PHE A 77 1.13 2.08 6.66
N SER A 78 1.22 3.16 7.44
CA SER A 78 0.05 3.86 7.98
C SER A 78 -0.82 4.45 6.87
N LEU A 79 -0.21 5.07 5.87
CA LEU A 79 -0.91 5.62 4.71
C LEU A 79 -1.57 4.52 3.87
N LEU A 80 -0.90 3.38 3.68
CA LEU A 80 -1.48 2.23 2.99
C LEU A 80 -2.70 1.69 3.76
N ALA A 81 -2.58 1.54 5.08
CA ALA A 81 -3.67 1.09 5.94
C ALA A 81 -4.88 2.04 5.89
N ILE A 82 -4.65 3.36 5.96
CA ILE A 82 -5.70 4.38 5.82
C ILE A 82 -6.38 4.27 4.46
N THR A 83 -5.60 4.12 3.38
CA THR A 83 -6.13 3.96 2.01
C THR A 83 -7.04 2.73 1.95
N TRP A 84 -6.64 1.63 2.59
CA TRP A 84 -7.46 0.43 2.68
C TRP A 84 -8.73 0.64 3.49
N LEU A 85 -8.65 1.27 4.65
CA LEU A 85 -9.82 1.56 5.51
C LEU A 85 -10.84 2.43 4.78
N ILE A 86 -10.40 3.47 4.08
CA ILE A 86 -11.27 4.33 3.25
C ILE A 86 -11.93 3.49 2.16
N SER A 87 -11.14 2.64 1.49
CA SER A 87 -11.62 1.75 0.43
C SER A 87 -12.63 0.72 0.95
N PHE A 88 -12.44 0.18 2.15
CA PHE A 88 -13.41 -0.73 2.77
C PHE A 88 -14.69 -0.01 3.20
N ALA A 89 -14.55 1.14 3.87
CA ALA A 89 -15.67 1.93 4.35
C ALA A 89 -16.61 2.35 3.22
N ASP A 90 -16.07 2.84 2.10
CA ASP A 90 -16.87 3.29 0.95
C ASP A 90 -17.75 2.17 0.35
N LEU A 91 -17.23 0.93 0.27
CA LEU A 91 -18.01 -0.22 -0.18
C LEU A 91 -18.96 -0.75 0.90
N TYR A 92 -18.54 -0.73 2.16
CA TYR A 92 -19.37 -1.17 3.27
C TYR A 92 -20.61 -0.29 3.46
N PHE A 93 -20.49 1.02 3.29
CA PHE A 93 -21.63 1.96 3.34
C PHE A 93 -22.39 2.08 2.01
N MET A 94 -21.92 1.43 0.94
CA MET A 94 -22.66 1.39 -0.31
C MET A 94 -24.03 0.72 -0.11
N LYS A 95 -25.10 1.47 -0.41
CA LYS A 95 -26.48 0.97 -0.42
C LYS A 95 -26.58 -0.21 -1.37
N LYS A 96 -27.28 -1.28 -0.94
CA LYS A 96 -27.63 -2.39 -1.83
C LYS A 96 -28.51 -1.82 -2.95
N LYS A 97 -27.98 -1.74 -4.17
CA LYS A 97 -28.77 -1.57 -5.38
C LYS A 97 -29.19 -2.94 -5.88
#